data_AF-A0A7V8HQ75-F1
#
_entry.id   AF-A0A7V8HQ75-F1
#
_cell.length_a   1.000
_cell.length_b   1.000
_cell.length_c   1.000
_cell.angle_alpha   90.00
_cell.angle_beta   90.00
_cell.angle_gamma   90.00
#
_symmetry.space_group_name_H-M   'P 1'
#
loop_
_entity.id
_entity.type
_entity.pdbx_description
1 polymer ?
#
loop_
_entity_poly.entity_id
_entity_poly.type
_entity_poly.pdbx_seq_one_letter_code
_entity_poly.pdbx_strand_id
1 'polypeptide(L)'
;MTRYTTDNGTVITDAMVERWAEDAEQGFAHSTVTPVTGRPWETCTEPMKPRTVRMPDSLWRLVEQQARSQHLGVSAFVRQALAHELES
;
A
#
# COMPACT_ATOMS: atom_id res chain seq x y z
N MET A 1 26.72 -26.59 -8.13
CA MET A 1 26.62 -25.74 -6.93
C MET A 1 26.27 -24.33 -7.37
N THR A 2 25.07 -23.86 -7.03
CA THR A 2 24.62 -22.51 -7.36
C THR A 2 25.20 -21.54 -6.34
N ARG A 3 25.94 -20.52 -6.79
CA ARG A 3 26.56 -19.51 -5.92
C ARG A 3 25.59 -18.33 -5.82
N TYR A 4 25.12 -18.04 -4.61
CA TYR A 4 24.23 -16.90 -4.36
C TYR A 4 25.04 -15.74 -3.78
N THR A 5 24.80 -14.54 -4.30
CA THR A 5 25.44 -13.30 -3.83
C THR A 5 24.34 -12.31 -3.51
N THR A 6 24.42 -11.68 -2.35
CA THR A 6 23.51 -10.61 -1.94
C THR A 6 23.77 -9.33 -2.75
N ASP A 7 22.84 -8.39 -2.68
CA ASP A 7 22.95 -7.06 -3.29
C ASP A 7 24.19 -6.27 -2.83
N ASN A 8 24.66 -6.51 -1.60
CA ASN A 8 25.88 -5.93 -1.03
C ASN A 8 27.17 -6.71 -1.37
N GLY A 9 27.10 -7.73 -2.22
CA GLY A 9 28.27 -8.50 -2.68
C GLY A 9 28.71 -9.63 -1.74
N THR A 10 27.96 -9.92 -0.67
CA THR A 10 28.27 -11.02 0.25
C THR A 10 27.90 -12.36 -0.39
N VAL A 11 28.87 -13.28 -0.47
CA VAL A 11 28.63 -14.64 -0.97
C VAL A 11 27.97 -15.47 0.13
N ILE A 12 26.80 -16.03 -0.18
CA ILE A 12 26.07 -16.93 0.71
C ILE A 12 26.73 -18.30 0.63
N THR A 13 27.22 -18.80 1.76
CA THR A 13 27.82 -20.13 1.88
C THR A 13 26.82 -21.14 2.45
N ASP A 14 27.05 -22.43 2.20
CA ASP A 14 26.18 -23.49 2.73
C ASP A 14 26.11 -23.45 4.27
N ALA A 15 27.20 -23.08 4.96
CA ALA A 15 27.22 -22.91 6.41
C ALA A 15 26.33 -21.73 6.89
N MET A 16 26.18 -20.68 6.08
CA MET A 16 25.24 -19.59 6.40
C MET A 16 23.79 -20.07 6.26
N VAL A 17 23.51 -20.86 5.22
CA VAL A 17 22.18 -21.45 4.98
C VAL A 17 21.79 -22.38 6.12
N GLU A 18 22.70 -23.26 6.55
CA GLU A 18 22.46 -24.18 7.66
C GLU A 18 22.14 -23.43 8.96
N ARG A 19 22.96 -22.42 9.29
CA ARG A 19 22.72 -21.59 10.48
C ARG A 19 21.35 -20.89 10.43
N TRP A 20 20.94 -20.39 9.27
CA TRP A 20 19.63 -19.75 9.14
C TRP A 20 18.47 -20.74 9.28
N ALA A 21 18.65 -21.98 8.83
CA ALA A 21 17.66 -23.04 9.06
C ALA A 21 17.53 -23.34 10.55
N GLU A 22 18.66 -23.48 11.26
CA GLU A 22 18.68 -23.67 12.72
C GLU A 22 18.02 -22.50 13.47
N ASP A 23 18.33 -21.25 13.08
CA ASP A 23 17.75 -20.05 13.68
C ASP A 23 16.21 -20.03 13.51
N ALA A 24 15.70 -20.45 12.35
CA ALA A 24 14.28 -20.52 12.07
C ALA A 24 13.57 -21.63 12.87
N GLU A 25 14.19 -22.80 12.99
CA GLU A 25 13.66 -23.92 13.79
C GLU A 25 13.65 -23.60 15.29
N GLN A 26 14.65 -22.87 15.77
CA GLN A 26 14.74 -22.39 17.15
C GLN A 26 13.85 -21.16 17.44
N GLY A 27 13.17 -20.64 16.42
CA GLY A 27 12.21 -19.55 16.55
C GLY A 27 12.84 -18.18 16.80
N PHE A 28 14.08 -17.96 16.35
CA PHE A 28 14.82 -16.71 16.50
C PHE A 28 14.82 -16.18 17.95
N ALA A 29 15.45 -16.92 18.86
CA ALA A 29 15.64 -16.51 20.24
C ALA A 29 16.19 -15.07 20.29
N HIS A 30 15.55 -14.19 21.07
CA HIS A 30 15.83 -12.75 21.18
C HIS A 30 15.28 -11.84 20.06
N SER A 31 14.47 -12.35 19.14
CA SER A 31 13.69 -11.49 18.25
C SER A 31 12.53 -10.84 19.03
N THR A 32 12.37 -9.53 18.89
CA THR A 32 11.19 -8.81 19.39
C THR A 32 10.25 -8.60 18.22
N VAL A 33 9.17 -9.38 18.16
CA VAL A 33 8.12 -9.19 17.16
C VAL A 33 7.09 -8.22 17.72
N THR A 34 7.10 -6.97 17.24
CA THR A 34 6.05 -6.02 17.56
C THR A 34 4.88 -6.23 16.60
N PRO A 35 3.68 -6.63 17.06
CA PRO A 35 2.51 -6.66 16.21
C PRO A 35 2.20 -5.23 15.77
N VAL A 36 2.42 -4.94 14.50
CA VAL A 36 1.92 -3.72 13.89
C VAL A 36 0.45 -3.96 13.63
N THR A 37 -0.42 -3.14 14.21
CA THR A 37 -1.82 -3.08 13.78
C THR A 37 -1.79 -2.77 12.29
N GLY A 38 -2.11 -3.78 11.45
CA GLY A 38 -2.24 -3.55 10.02
C GLY A 38 -3.18 -2.36 9.81
N ARG A 39 -2.96 -1.56 8.76
CA ARG A 39 -3.95 -0.57 8.34
C ARG A 39 -5.30 -1.29 8.38
N PRO A 40 -6.32 -0.78 9.10
CA PRO A 40 -7.62 -1.43 9.12
C PRO A 40 -7.96 -1.74 7.68
N TRP A 41 -8.22 -3.02 7.41
CA TRP A 41 -8.67 -3.44 6.10
C TRP A 41 -9.73 -2.43 5.67
N GLU A 42 -9.55 -1.92 4.47
CA GLU A 42 -10.10 -0.65 3.98
C GLU A 42 -11.45 -0.32 4.61
N THR A 43 -11.57 0.87 5.21
CA THR A 43 -12.85 1.41 5.73
C THR A 43 -13.92 1.53 4.63
N CYS A 44 -13.59 1.17 3.38
CA CYS A 44 -14.50 0.97 2.27
C CYS A 44 -14.58 -0.54 1.96
N THR A 45 -15.50 -1.23 2.63
CA THR A 45 -15.75 -2.66 2.40
C THR A 45 -16.50 -2.94 1.10
N GLU A 46 -17.02 -1.91 0.44
CA GLU A 46 -17.69 -2.04 -0.85
C GLU A 46 -16.68 -1.98 -2.01
N PRO A 47 -16.71 -2.97 -2.92
CA PRO A 47 -15.82 -2.98 -4.08
C PRO A 47 -16.12 -1.79 -4.99
N MET A 48 -15.10 -0.95 -5.19
CA MET A 48 -15.18 0.20 -6.06
C MET A 48 -15.18 -0.22 -7.53
N LYS A 49 -16.25 0.12 -8.26
CA LYS A 49 -16.34 -0.09 -9.71
C LYS A 49 -16.22 1.24 -10.46
N PRO A 50 -15.46 1.30 -11.57
CA PRO A 50 -15.38 2.52 -12.36
C PRO A 50 -16.76 2.86 -12.95
N ARG A 51 -17.17 4.13 -12.79
CA ARG A 51 -18.37 4.71 -13.39
C ARG A 51 -17.94 5.92 -14.21
N THR A 52 -18.37 5.99 -15.47
CA THR A 52 -18.01 7.09 -16.38
C THR A 52 -19.12 8.11 -16.43
N VAL A 53 -18.81 9.36 -16.10
CA VAL A 53 -19.71 10.51 -16.21
C VAL A 53 -19.11 11.51 -17.19
N ARG A 54 -19.90 11.96 -18.17
CA ARG A 54 -19.46 13.02 -19.09
C ARG A 54 -19.54 14.37 -18.40
N MET A 55 -18.52 15.20 -18.56
CA MET A 55 -18.50 16.56 -18.03
C MET A 55 -17.77 17.52 -18.98
N PRO A 56 -18.09 18.82 -18.93
CA PRO A 56 -17.34 19.84 -19.66
C PRO A 56 -15.88 19.89 -19.20
N ASP A 57 -14.95 20.14 -20.13
CA ASP A 57 -13.51 20.26 -19.82
C ASP A 57 -13.20 21.38 -18.82
N SER A 58 -14.00 22.45 -18.83
CA SER A 58 -13.89 23.53 -17.84
C SER A 58 -14.17 23.04 -16.43
N LEU A 59 -15.18 22.18 -16.26
CA LEU A 59 -15.53 21.60 -14.97
C LEU A 59 -14.45 20.62 -14.52
N TRP A 60 -13.95 19.76 -15.42
CA TRP A 60 -12.89 18.82 -15.08
C TRP A 60 -11.63 19.51 -14.55
N ARG A 61 -11.22 20.63 -15.16
CA ARG A 61 -10.08 21.43 -14.68
C ARG A 61 -10.29 21.99 -13.27
N LEU A 62 -11.52 22.41 -12.94
CA LEU A 62 -11.86 22.86 -11.58
C LEU A 62 -11.76 21.70 -10.57
N VAL A 63 -12.23 20.51 -10.95
CA VAL A 63 -12.11 19.30 -10.13
C VAL A 63 -10.63 18.97 -9.87
N GLU A 64 -9.78 19.01 -10.90
CA GLU A 64 -8.34 18.74 -10.74
C GLU A 64 -7.66 19.77 -9.82
N GLN A 65 -7.98 21.05 -9.99
CA GLN A 65 -7.43 22.12 -9.16
C GLN A 65 -7.84 21.95 -7.69
N GLN A 66 -9.10 21.63 -7.43
CA GLN A 66 -9.62 21.48 -6.07
C GLN A 66 -9.12 20.20 -5.41
N ALA A 67 -8.97 19.10 -6.15
CA ALA A 67 -8.35 17.89 -5.63
C ALA A 67 -6.89 18.15 -5.21
N ARG A 68 -6.13 18.89 -6.04
CA ARG A 68 -4.74 19.27 -5.73
C ARG A 68 -4.64 20.18 -4.50
N SER A 69 -5.52 21.17 -4.35
CA SER A 69 -5.50 22.08 -3.19
C SER A 69 -5.79 21.36 -1.87
N GLN A 70 -6.52 20.24 -1.92
CA GLN A 70 -6.82 19.40 -0.75
C GLN A 70 -5.86 18.22 -0.59
N HIS A 71 -4.82 18.10 -1.42
CA HIS A 71 -3.90 16.96 -1.45
C HIS A 71 -4.61 15.60 -1.64
N LEU A 72 -5.72 15.59 -2.37
CA LEU A 72 -6.51 14.39 -2.69
C LEU A 72 -6.29 13.97 -4.15
N GLY A 73 -6.43 12.66 -4.40
CA GLY A 73 -6.62 12.17 -5.75
C GLY A 73 -7.98 12.59 -6.30
N VAL A 74 -8.08 12.82 -7.61
CA VAL A 74 -9.32 13.28 -8.27
C VAL A 74 -10.51 12.39 -7.94
N SER A 75 -10.33 11.06 -7.98
CA SER A 75 -11.41 10.12 -7.67
C SER A 75 -11.85 10.21 -6.20
N ALA A 76 -10.93 10.47 -5.26
CA ALA A 76 -11.24 10.63 -3.84
C ALA A 76 -12.01 11.92 -3.58
N PHE A 77 -11.56 13.03 -4.19
CA PHE A 77 -12.26 14.30 -4.11
C PHE A 77 -13.68 14.22 -4.68
N VAL A 78 -13.86 13.62 -5.87
CA VAL A 78 -15.19 13.47 -6.48
C VAL A 78 -16.13 12.64 -5.58
N ARG A 79 -15.63 11.55 -4.98
CA ARG A 79 -16.43 10.76 -4.04
C ARG A 79 -16.84 11.56 -2.81
N GLN A 80 -15.91 12.30 -2.22
CA GLN A 80 -16.19 13.11 -1.03
C GLN A 80 -17.19 14.22 -1.34
N ALA A 81 -17.05 14.90 -2.47
CA ALA A 81 -17.99 15.93 -2.91
C ALA A 81 -19.39 15.36 -3.15
N LEU A 82 -19.50 14.21 -3.81
CA LEU A 82 -20.78 13.53 -4.03
C LEU A 82 -21.42 13.04 -2.73
N ALA A 83 -20.63 12.44 -1.82
CA ALA A 83 -21.13 12.01 -0.51
C ALA A 83 -21.65 13.21 0.28
N HIS A 84 -20.90 14.32 0.32
CA HIS A 84 -21.32 15.53 1.02
C HIS A 84 -22.67 16.08 0.51
N GLU A 85 -22.87 16.13 -0.81
CA GLU A 85 -24.10 16.63 -1.42
C GLU A 85 -25.30 15.66 -1.28
N LEU A 86 -25.05 14.35 -1.20
CA LEU A 86 -26.12 13.33 -1.14
C LEU A 86 -26.49 12.92 0.29
N GLU A 87 -25.61 13.16 1.26
CA GLU A 87 -25.83 12.89 2.69
C GLU A 87 -26.31 14.13 3.47
N SER A 88 -26.33 15.31 2.83
CA SER A 88 -26.92 16.56 3.38
C SER A 88 -28.42 16.62 3.12
#